data_AF-A0AAN9SDH3-F1
#
_entry.id   AF-A0AAN9SDH3-F1
#
_cell.length_a   1.000
_cell.length_b   1.000
_cell.length_c   1.000
_cell.angle_alpha   90.00
_cell.angle_beta   90.00
_cell.angle_gamma   90.00
#
_symmetry.space_group_name_H-M   'P 1'
#
loop_
_entity.id
_entity.type
_entity.pdbx_description
1 polymer ?
#
loop_
_entity_poly.entity_id
_entity_poly.type
_entity_poly.pdbx_seq_one_letter_code
_entity_poly.pdbx_strand_id
1 'polypeptide(L)'
;MSRDTIAKLAEGVCKNLKLDCSKMLALFTGPNCCLNSSSINKFLDHGLQSTSTMNVIHLFQMIRTGSIAKFDYGNLLKNIYHYGHLVPPVYDIMAIPNEFPLFVGYGGQDALSEEHDVQLLLNDLRDHDPNKLVVLFTKDYAHVDYFFAVNAKQIIYDPMIAFFSVN
;
A
#
# COMPACT_ATOMS: atom_id res chain seq x y z
N MET A 1 5.42 -15.80 -10.69
CA MET A 1 6.78 -16.35 -10.44
C MET A 1 6.65 -17.52 -9.47
N SER A 2 7.46 -18.58 -9.59
CA SER A 2 7.44 -19.69 -8.62
C SER A 2 8.06 -19.26 -7.28
N ARG A 3 7.66 -19.91 -6.17
CA ARG A 3 8.24 -19.70 -4.82
C ARG A 3 9.77 -19.72 -4.83
N ASP A 4 10.35 -20.70 -5.52
CA ASP A 4 11.81 -20.84 -5.64
C ASP A 4 12.48 -19.64 -6.34
N THR A 5 11.78 -19.00 -7.26
CA THR A 5 12.31 -17.83 -7.98
C THR A 5 12.31 -16.59 -7.09
N ILE A 6 11.27 -16.43 -6.26
CA ILE A 6 11.18 -15.34 -5.28
C ILE A 6 12.24 -15.54 -4.18
N ALA A 7 12.41 -16.77 -3.68
CA ALA A 7 13.44 -17.10 -2.70
C ALA A 7 14.86 -16.83 -3.23
N LYS A 8 15.15 -17.23 -4.48
CA LYS A 8 16.45 -16.95 -5.12
C LYS A 8 16.68 -15.46 -5.37
N LEU A 9 15.64 -14.72 -5.77
CA LEU A 9 15.72 -13.26 -5.93
C LEU A 9 15.96 -12.58 -4.59
N ALA A 10 15.24 -12.99 -3.54
CA ALA A 10 15.40 -12.51 -2.17
C ALA A 10 16.82 -12.73 -1.65
N GLU A 11 17.34 -13.96 -1.76
CA GLU A 11 18.71 -14.30 -1.37
C GLU A 11 19.74 -13.49 -2.16
N GLY A 12 19.53 -13.33 -3.48
CA GLY A 12 20.39 -12.51 -4.34
C GLY A 12 20.43 -11.05 -3.91
N VAL A 13 19.27 -10.46 -3.63
CA VAL A 13 19.15 -9.07 -3.16
C VAL A 13 19.80 -8.91 -1.79
N CYS A 14 19.51 -9.80 -0.83
CA CYS A 14 20.15 -9.73 0.49
C CYS A 14 21.68 -9.85 0.41
N LYS A 15 22.17 -10.80 -0.38
CA LYS A 15 23.61 -11.07 -0.51
C LYS A 15 24.33 -9.91 -1.20
N ASN A 16 23.74 -9.34 -2.25
CA ASN A 16 24.34 -8.24 -3.00
C ASN A 16 24.28 -6.91 -2.25
N LEU A 17 23.23 -6.68 -1.45
CA LEU A 17 23.05 -5.45 -0.66
C LEU A 17 23.54 -5.58 0.80
N LYS A 18 24.08 -6.74 1.20
CA LYS A 18 24.48 -7.06 2.59
C LYS A 18 23.37 -6.80 3.61
N LEU A 19 22.12 -7.08 3.22
CA LEU A 19 20.96 -6.92 4.09
C LEU A 19 20.75 -8.17 4.93
N ASP A 20 20.30 -7.97 6.15
CA ASP A 20 19.82 -9.06 7.01
C ASP A 20 18.52 -9.61 6.42
N CYS A 21 18.58 -10.78 5.78
CA CYS A 21 17.40 -11.42 5.19
C CYS A 21 16.30 -11.70 6.22
N SER A 22 16.63 -11.82 7.52
CA SER A 22 15.60 -11.96 8.56
C SER A 22 14.75 -10.69 8.72
N LYS A 23 15.28 -9.54 8.27
CA LYS A 23 14.62 -8.23 8.22
C LYS A 23 14.11 -7.87 6.82
N MET A 24 14.16 -8.80 5.86
CA MET A 24 13.69 -8.56 4.50
C MET A 24 12.23 -8.09 4.47
N LEU A 25 11.38 -8.62 5.36
CA LEU A 25 10.01 -8.15 5.50
C LEU A 25 9.94 -6.66 5.86
N ALA A 26 10.77 -6.22 6.81
CA ALA A 26 10.78 -4.85 7.29
C ALA A 26 11.33 -3.85 6.26
N LEU A 27 12.16 -4.30 5.31
CA LEU A 27 12.62 -3.46 4.20
C LEU A 27 11.49 -2.97 3.30
N PHE A 28 10.44 -3.78 3.13
CA PHE A 28 9.30 -3.43 2.28
C PHE A 28 8.10 -2.93 3.07
N THR A 29 7.93 -3.39 4.31
CA THR A 29 6.71 -3.11 5.09
C THR A 29 6.93 -2.07 6.17
N GLY A 30 8.18 -1.85 6.59
CA GLY A 30 8.55 -1.09 7.79
C GLY A 30 8.77 -1.97 9.02
N PRO A 31 9.26 -1.40 10.14
CA PRO A 31 9.54 -2.16 11.36
C PRO A 31 8.25 -2.55 12.08
N ASN A 32 7.72 -3.73 11.73
CA ASN A 32 6.48 -4.25 12.33
C ASN A 32 6.61 -4.48 13.84
N CYS A 33 5.68 -3.94 14.63
CA CYS A 33 5.69 -4.06 16.09
C CYS A 33 5.17 -5.41 16.59
N CYS A 34 4.22 -5.99 15.85
CA CYS A 34 3.19 -6.80 16.47
C CYS A 34 2.97 -8.15 15.77
N LEU A 35 3.98 -8.61 15.03
CA LEU A 35 4.01 -9.93 14.40
C LEU A 35 4.64 -10.98 15.31
N ASN A 36 4.07 -12.19 15.32
CA ASN A 36 4.71 -13.38 15.89
C ASN A 36 5.15 -14.36 14.79
N SER A 37 5.83 -15.45 15.16
CA SER A 37 6.31 -16.44 14.19
C SER A 37 5.19 -17.06 13.34
N SER A 38 3.98 -17.23 13.89
CA SER A 38 2.84 -17.74 13.13
C SER A 38 2.36 -16.72 12.09
N SER A 39 2.28 -15.44 12.45
CA SER A 39 1.95 -14.34 11.54
C SER A 39 2.94 -14.22 10.40
N ILE A 40 4.24 -14.31 10.70
CA ILE A 40 5.30 -14.26 9.69
C ILE A 40 5.18 -15.44 8.73
N ASN A 41 4.97 -16.66 9.24
CA ASN A 41 4.81 -17.84 8.38
C ASN A 41 3.58 -17.69 7.46
N LYS A 42 2.45 -17.22 7.99
CA LYS A 42 1.25 -16.94 7.17
C LYS A 42 1.52 -15.91 6.07
N PHE A 43 2.27 -14.84 6.39
CA PHE A 43 2.66 -13.84 5.39
C PHE A 43 3.56 -14.46 4.30
N LEU A 44 4.53 -15.29 4.65
CA LEU A 44 5.42 -15.95 3.68
C LEU A 44 4.70 -17.03 2.85
N ASP A 45 3.65 -17.64 3.41
CA ASP A 45 2.84 -18.64 2.72
C ASP A 45 1.82 -18.02 1.76
N HIS A 46 1.25 -16.86 2.11
CA HIS A 46 0.06 -16.34 1.43
C HIS A 46 0.08 -14.83 1.11
N GLY A 47 0.93 -14.05 1.77
CA GLY A 47 1.00 -12.60 1.61
C GLY A 47 1.67 -12.16 0.31
N LEU A 48 2.62 -12.94 -0.21
CA LEU A 48 3.35 -12.63 -1.45
C LEU A 48 2.74 -13.37 -2.66
N GLN A 49 1.65 -12.82 -3.20
CA GLN A 49 1.04 -13.36 -4.42
C GLN A 49 1.65 -12.74 -5.69
N SER A 50 1.60 -13.49 -6.79
CA SER A 50 2.17 -13.04 -8.06
C SER A 50 1.34 -11.88 -8.66
N THR A 51 2.02 -10.90 -9.24
CA THR A 51 1.43 -9.82 -10.05
C THR A 51 2.14 -9.72 -11.42
N SER A 52 1.62 -8.89 -12.32
CA SER A 52 2.23 -8.67 -13.64
C SER A 52 3.43 -7.71 -13.56
N THR A 53 4.40 -7.87 -14.47
CA THR A 53 5.52 -6.92 -14.60
C THR A 53 5.01 -5.51 -14.90
N MET A 54 3.90 -5.39 -15.64
CA MET A 54 3.27 -4.10 -15.95
C MET A 54 2.82 -3.38 -14.67
N ASN A 55 2.24 -4.10 -13.70
CA ASN A 55 1.83 -3.53 -12.41
C ASN A 55 3.03 -3.03 -11.60
N VAL A 56 4.12 -3.80 -11.56
CA VAL A 56 5.36 -3.39 -10.88
C VAL A 56 5.96 -2.13 -11.54
N ILE A 57 6.01 -2.09 -12.87
CA ILE A 57 6.47 -0.90 -13.62
C ILE A 57 5.57 0.30 -13.30
N HIS A 58 4.25 0.11 -13.22
CA HIS A 58 3.30 1.18 -12.90
C HIS A 58 3.56 1.80 -11.52
N LEU A 59 3.78 0.96 -10.49
CA LEU A 59 4.16 1.43 -9.16
C LEU A 59 5.42 2.29 -9.21
N PHE A 60 6.46 1.85 -9.95
CA PHE A 60 7.67 2.64 -10.13
C PHE A 60 7.46 3.94 -10.92
N GLN A 61 6.52 3.97 -11.86
CA GLN A 61 6.15 5.20 -12.56
C GLN A 61 5.57 6.21 -11.56
N MET A 62 4.63 5.78 -10.71
CA MET A 62 4.03 6.66 -9.68
C MET A 62 5.07 7.16 -8.67
N ILE A 63 5.99 6.29 -8.21
CA ILE A 63 7.09 6.69 -7.31
C ILE A 63 7.98 7.75 -7.98
N ARG A 64 8.30 7.61 -9.27
CA ARG A 64 9.19 8.54 -9.98
C ARG A 64 8.54 9.88 -10.28
N THR A 65 7.24 9.88 -10.58
CA THR A 65 6.51 11.09 -10.95
C THR A 65 5.90 11.81 -9.75
N GLY A 66 5.72 11.13 -8.62
CA GLY A 66 4.97 11.64 -7.47
C GLY A 66 3.49 11.86 -7.78
N SER A 67 2.95 11.18 -8.80
CA SER A 67 1.57 11.38 -9.26
C SER A 67 0.87 10.04 -9.45
N ILE A 68 -0.37 9.95 -8.96
CA ILE A 68 -1.25 8.80 -9.19
C ILE A 68 -1.90 8.98 -10.56
N ALA A 69 -1.34 8.37 -11.59
CA ALA A 69 -1.83 8.46 -12.98
C ALA A 69 -2.03 7.07 -13.59
N LYS A 70 -2.74 7.01 -14.71
CA LYS A 70 -2.83 5.78 -15.51
C LYS A 70 -1.45 5.33 -15.99
N PHE A 71 -1.30 4.06 -16.34
CA PHE A 71 -0.03 3.48 -16.78
C PHE A 71 0.56 4.23 -17.98
N ASP A 72 1.83 4.59 -17.91
CA ASP A 72 2.54 5.14 -19.07
C ASP A 72 3.10 4.01 -19.93
N TYR A 73 2.64 3.91 -21.17
CA TYR A 73 3.15 2.91 -22.11
C TYR A 73 4.57 3.23 -22.63
N GLY A 74 5.17 4.34 -22.21
CA GLY A 74 6.49 4.81 -22.64
C GLY A 74 6.52 5.18 -24.13
N ASN A 75 5.36 5.30 -24.76
CA ASN A 75 5.18 5.62 -26.17
C ASN A 75 3.92 6.45 -26.35
N LEU A 76 4.07 7.65 -26.90
CA LEU A 76 2.99 8.61 -27.07
C LEU A 76 1.82 8.06 -27.91
N LEU A 77 2.10 7.30 -28.98
CA LEU A 77 1.05 6.71 -29.81
C LEU A 77 0.26 5.63 -29.06
N LYS A 78 0.92 4.86 -28.18
CA LYS A 78 0.24 3.89 -27.31
C LYS A 78 -0.62 4.60 -26.27
N ASN A 79 -0.14 5.68 -25.65
CA ASN A 79 -0.95 6.47 -24.73
C ASN A 79 -2.18 7.06 -25.43
N ILE A 80 -2.03 7.58 -26.65
CA ILE A 80 -3.17 8.05 -27.47
C ILE A 80 -4.14 6.89 -27.76
N TYR A 81 -3.62 5.73 -28.16
CA TYR A 81 -4.46 4.57 -28.46
C TYR A 81 -5.28 4.13 -27.24
N HIS A 82 -4.70 4.17 -26.03
CA HIS A 82 -5.38 3.73 -24.81
C HIS A 82 -6.25 4.80 -24.16
N TYR A 83 -5.87 6.08 -24.26
CA TYR A 83 -6.46 7.15 -23.45
C TYR A 83 -6.99 8.32 -24.28
N GLY A 84 -6.67 8.41 -25.57
CA GLY A 84 -6.92 9.61 -26.38
C GLY A 84 -6.00 10.78 -26.05
N HIS A 85 -5.03 10.60 -25.15
CA HIS A 85 -4.14 11.63 -24.65
C HIS A 85 -2.67 11.21 -24.76
N LEU A 86 -1.78 12.18 -24.99
CA LEU A 86 -0.33 11.94 -25.09
C LEU A 86 0.29 11.52 -23.74
N VAL A 87 -0.19 12.15 -22.66
CA VAL A 87 0.21 11.88 -21.28
C VAL A 87 -0.90 11.08 -20.61
N PRO A 88 -0.57 10.05 -19.80
CA PRO A 88 -1.57 9.31 -19.07
C PRO A 88 -2.38 10.22 -18.13
N PRO A 89 -3.72 10.16 -18.17
CA PRO A 89 -4.57 10.94 -17.27
C PRO A 89 -4.25 10.67 -15.79
N VAL A 90 -4.21 11.73 -14.99
CA VAL A 90 -4.10 11.67 -13.52
C VAL A 90 -5.45 11.25 -12.94
N TYR A 91 -5.42 10.48 -11.85
CA TYR A 91 -6.63 10.16 -11.09
C TYR A 91 -6.96 11.34 -10.18
N ASP A 92 -8.17 11.88 -10.34
CA ASP A 92 -8.67 12.96 -9.50
C ASP A 92 -9.22 12.37 -8.19
N ILE A 93 -8.46 12.54 -7.11
CA ILE A 93 -8.85 12.07 -5.77
C ILE A 93 -10.05 12.88 -5.24
N MET A 94 -10.16 14.16 -5.62
CA MET A 94 -11.27 15.03 -5.24
C MET A 94 -12.59 14.64 -5.93
N ALA A 95 -12.53 13.75 -6.93
CA ALA A 95 -13.73 13.21 -7.57
C ALA A 95 -14.42 12.10 -6.74
N ILE A 96 -13.81 11.65 -5.63
CA ILE A 96 -14.50 10.79 -4.67
C ILE A 96 -15.65 11.60 -4.04
N PRO A 97 -16.92 11.15 -4.12
CA PRO A 97 -18.04 11.93 -3.59
C PRO A 97 -17.88 12.17 -2.08
N ASN A 98 -18.08 13.41 -1.63
CA ASN A 98 -17.94 13.81 -0.23
C ASN A 98 -18.81 13.00 0.73
N GLU A 99 -19.94 12.46 0.25
CA GLU A 99 -20.88 11.66 1.04
C GLU A 99 -20.47 10.18 1.17
N PHE A 100 -19.46 9.74 0.40
CA PHE A 100 -19.04 8.33 0.36
C PHE A 100 -18.33 7.95 1.67
N PRO A 101 -18.81 6.95 2.43
CA PRO A 101 -18.15 6.54 3.67
C PRO A 101 -16.73 6.02 3.41
N LEU A 102 -15.73 6.64 4.05
CA LEU A 102 -14.32 6.28 3.98
C LEU A 102 -13.77 5.94 5.37
N PHE A 103 -13.10 4.81 5.46
CA PHE A 103 -12.28 4.42 6.62
C PHE A 103 -10.82 4.34 6.17
N VAL A 104 -9.98 5.26 6.66
CA VAL A 104 -8.57 5.38 6.29
C VAL A 104 -7.71 5.00 7.49
N GLY A 105 -7.08 3.82 7.42
CA GLY A 105 -6.10 3.37 8.43
C GLY A 105 -4.67 3.57 7.94
N TYR A 106 -3.80 4.18 8.74
CA TYR A 106 -2.37 4.31 8.40
C TYR A 106 -1.45 4.29 9.63
N GLY A 107 -0.22 3.82 9.44
CA GLY A 107 0.71 3.49 10.50
C GLY A 107 1.95 4.38 10.49
N GLY A 108 2.48 4.72 11.67
CA GLY A 108 3.65 5.59 11.77
C GLY A 108 4.97 4.90 11.44
N GLN A 109 4.97 3.57 11.31
CA GLN A 109 6.12 2.77 10.88
C GLN A 109 5.88 2.15 9.49
N ASP A 110 4.84 2.56 8.75
CA ASP A 110 4.55 2.02 7.42
C ASP A 110 5.51 2.59 6.38
N ALA A 111 6.23 1.70 5.67
CA ALA A 111 7.21 2.08 4.64
C ALA A 111 6.62 2.15 3.22
N LEU A 112 5.37 1.72 2.99
CA LEU A 112 4.68 1.83 1.69
C LEU A 112 3.60 2.90 1.69
N SER A 113 2.97 3.12 2.83
CA SER A 113 1.97 4.17 3.06
C SER A 113 2.50 5.12 4.14
N GLU A 114 3.64 5.74 3.83
CA GLU A 114 4.30 6.66 4.75
C GLU A 114 3.35 7.79 5.15
N GLU A 115 3.49 8.26 6.40
CA GLU A 115 2.62 9.28 6.96
C GLU A 115 2.54 10.54 6.09
N HIS A 116 3.65 10.95 5.45
CA HIS A 116 3.66 12.12 4.57
C HIS A 116 2.70 11.97 3.38
N ASP A 117 2.76 10.83 2.67
CA ASP A 117 1.90 10.58 1.51
C ASP A 117 0.42 10.46 1.92
N VAL A 118 0.15 9.89 3.10
CA VAL A 118 -1.21 9.85 3.64
C VAL A 118 -1.71 11.24 4.00
N GLN A 119 -0.85 12.14 4.50
CA GLN A 119 -1.26 13.53 4.71
C GLN A 119 -1.58 14.24 3.39
N LEU A 120 -0.88 13.95 2.30
CA LEU A 120 -1.26 14.46 0.97
C LEU A 120 -2.65 13.98 0.56
N LEU A 121 -2.94 12.68 0.73
CA LEU A 121 -4.27 12.12 0.49
C LEU A 121 -5.35 12.81 1.35
N LEU A 122 -5.11 12.98 2.64
CA LEU A 122 -6.07 13.62 3.55
C LEU A 122 -6.26 15.11 3.22
N ASN A 123 -5.24 15.80 2.70
CA ASN A 123 -5.37 17.17 2.22
C ASN A 123 -6.23 17.27 0.95
N ASP A 124 -6.15 16.28 0.06
CA ASP A 124 -7.04 16.19 -1.11
C ASP A 124 -8.49 15.88 -0.69
N LEU A 125 -8.67 15.15 0.42
CA LEU A 125 -9.97 14.81 1.02
C LEU A 125 -10.47 15.83 2.05
N ARG A 126 -9.87 17.02 2.16
CA ARG A 126 -10.22 18.01 3.20
C ARG A 126 -11.67 18.50 3.16
N ASP A 127 -12.30 18.42 1.99
CA ASP A 127 -13.68 18.88 1.75
C ASP A 127 -14.70 17.72 1.86
N HIS A 128 -14.24 16.50 2.18
CA HIS A 128 -15.08 15.32 2.41
C HIS A 128 -15.94 15.50 3.67
N ASP A 129 -17.12 14.87 3.74
CA ASP A 129 -17.99 14.98 4.93
C ASP A 129 -17.25 14.43 6.16
N PRO A 130 -17.02 15.23 7.22
CA PRO A 130 -16.30 14.79 8.41
C PRO A 130 -17.01 13.66 9.17
N ASN A 131 -18.32 13.47 8.96
CA ASN A 131 -19.05 12.34 9.53
C ASN A 131 -18.92 11.05 8.70
N LYS A 132 -18.39 11.16 7.47
CA LYS A 132 -18.18 10.06 6.53
C LYS A 132 -16.72 9.68 6.37
N LEU A 133 -15.79 10.48 6.88
CA LEU A 133 -14.36 10.17 6.89
C LEU A 133 -13.89 9.79 8.30
N VAL A 134 -13.58 8.51 8.50
CA VAL A 134 -12.94 8.01 9.73
C VAL A 134 -11.47 7.76 9.46
N VAL A 135 -10.60 8.41 10.24
CA VAL A 135 -9.15 8.24 10.14
C VAL A 135 -8.63 7.53 11.39
N LEU A 136 -7.93 6.41 11.19
CA LEU A 136 -7.32 5.61 12.25
C LEU A 136 -5.80 5.61 12.09
N PHE A 137 -5.12 6.32 12.99
CA PHE A 137 -3.66 6.35 13.04
C PHE A 137 -3.12 5.40 14.13
N THR A 138 -2.19 4.53 13.76
CA THR A 138 -1.51 3.64 14.70
C THR A 138 0.00 3.81 14.60
N LYS A 139 0.57 4.60 15.52
CA LYS A 139 1.99 5.03 15.48
C LYS A 139 3.00 3.89 15.26
N ASP A 140 2.81 2.75 15.92
CA ASP A 140 3.78 1.66 15.91
C ASP A 140 3.51 0.62 14.80
N TYR A 141 2.42 0.76 14.04
CA TYR A 141 2.09 -0.16 12.96
C TYR A 141 2.93 0.10 11.71
N ALA A 142 3.42 -0.99 11.14
CA ALA A 142 3.97 -1.05 9.79
C ALA A 142 2.94 -1.69 8.83
N HIS A 143 3.27 -1.77 7.54
CA HIS A 143 2.29 -2.04 6.48
C HIS A 143 1.50 -3.34 6.67
N VAL A 144 2.16 -4.42 7.11
CA VAL A 144 1.52 -5.74 7.22
C VAL A 144 0.95 -6.01 8.61
N ASP A 145 1.20 -5.14 9.60
CA ASP A 145 0.57 -5.24 10.92
C ASP A 145 -0.97 -5.12 10.81
N TYR A 146 -1.48 -4.36 9.83
CA TYR A 146 -2.92 -4.23 9.55
C TYR A 146 -3.63 -5.55 9.29
N PHE A 147 -2.90 -6.55 8.77
CA PHE A 147 -3.46 -7.84 8.38
C PHE A 147 -3.00 -8.97 9.31
N PHE A 148 -1.73 -8.94 9.70
CA PHE A 148 -1.05 -10.07 10.34
C PHE A 148 -0.67 -9.82 11.80
N ALA A 149 -0.86 -8.61 12.35
CA ALA A 149 -0.56 -8.38 13.75
C ALA A 149 -1.48 -9.20 14.67
N VAL A 150 -0.91 -9.67 15.78
CA VAL A 150 -1.64 -10.49 16.76
C VAL A 150 -2.78 -9.71 17.44
N ASN A 151 -2.65 -8.39 17.48
CA ASN A 151 -3.63 -7.44 18.01
C ASN A 151 -4.46 -6.74 16.90
N ALA A 152 -4.31 -7.11 15.62
CA ALA A 152 -5.04 -6.50 14.51
C ALA A 152 -6.57 -6.54 14.69
N LYS A 153 -7.10 -7.59 15.34
CA LYS A 153 -8.52 -7.66 15.68
C LYS A 153 -8.99 -6.43 16.47
N GLN A 154 -8.30 -6.10 17.55
CA GLN A 154 -8.70 -5.03 18.45
C GLN A 154 -8.40 -3.66 17.84
N ILE A 155 -7.25 -3.53 17.19
CA ILE A 155 -6.77 -2.22 16.72
C ILE A 155 -7.41 -1.83 15.39
N ILE A 156 -7.66 -2.77 14.48
CA ILE A 156 -8.15 -2.50 13.11
C ILE A 156 -9.56 -3.04 12.90
N TYR A 157 -9.78 -4.34 13.16
CA TYR A 157 -11.02 -4.99 12.72
C TYR A 157 -12.23 -4.57 13.56
N ASP A 158 -12.08 -4.40 14.87
CA ASP A 158 -13.18 -3.95 15.74
C ASP A 158 -13.64 -2.52 15.36
N PRO A 159 -12.76 -1.52 15.18
CA PRO A 159 -13.13 -0.21 14.63
C PRO A 159 -13.74 -0.26 13.22
N MET A 160 -13.21 -1.10 12.34
CA MET A 160 -13.72 -1.26 10.97
C MET A 160 -15.14 -1.85 10.96
N ILE A 161 -15.41 -2.87 11.78
CA ILE A 161 -16.76 -3.44 11.94
C ILE A 161 -17.72 -2.40 12.51
N ALA A 162 -17.28 -1.61 13.50
CA ALA A 162 -18.08 -0.52 14.04
C ALA A 162 -18.42 0.52 12.96
N PHE A 163 -17.45 0.91 12.13
CA PHE A 163 -17.65 1.81 10.99
C PHE A 163 -18.72 1.30 10.01
N PHE A 164 -18.70 0.02 9.66
CA PHE A 164 -19.73 -0.58 8.79
C PHE A 164 -21.09 -0.78 9.46
N SER A 165 -21.16 -0.78 10.80
CA SER A 165 -22.41 -0.99 11.53
C SER A 165 -23.24 0.30 11.68
N VAL A 166 -22.63 1.47 11.43
CA VAL A 166 -23.24 2.80 11.64
C VAL A 166 -23.41 3.61 10.36
N ASN A 167 -22.95 3.10 9.21
CA ASN A 167 -22.97 3.77 7.91
C ASN A 167 -23.78 3.03 6.86
#